data_AF-A0A6P0U2U8-F1
#
_entry.id   AF-A0A6P0U2U8-F1
#
_cell.length_a   1.000
_cell.length_b   1.000
_cell.length_c   1.000
_cell.angle_alpha   90.00
_cell.angle_beta   90.00
_cell.angle_gamma   90.00
#
_symmetry.space_group_name_H-M   'P 1'
#
loop_
_entity.id
_entity.type
_entity.pdbx_description
1 polymer ?
#
loop_
_entity_poly.entity_id
_entity_poly.type
_entity_poly.pdbx_seq_one_letter_code
_entity_poly.pdbx_strand_id
1 'polypeptide(L)'
;MDNIKIALLSISGIIGLGSGAFYFLSKQNETETRSNIDRWFEEKLAISLAEKLDESTTEVLATLQGVSNPIITDKIREIIDSARLNFTREKSIDDIKISLNVDYINGKSFSVATNWNWDELPQTIRSEFIKSDSNILSRPWYFPWDNQ
;
A
#
# COMPACT_ATOMS: atom_id res chain seq x y z
N MET A 1 -54.92 34.39 -28.07
CA MET A 1 -55.22 34.13 -26.65
C MET A 1 -55.48 32.65 -26.57
N ASP A 2 -54.42 31.87 -26.46
CA ASP A 2 -54.46 30.41 -26.65
C ASP A 2 -54.10 29.71 -25.33
N ASN A 3 -55.05 28.91 -24.87
CA ASN A 3 -54.99 28.14 -23.64
C ASN A 3 -54.14 26.88 -23.85
N ILE A 4 -52.91 26.87 -23.33
CA ILE A 4 -52.09 25.67 -23.24
C ILE A 4 -52.52 24.85 -22.02
N LYS A 5 -53.17 23.71 -22.27
CA LYS A 5 -53.39 22.66 -21.27
C LYS A 5 -52.04 21.99 -20.99
N ILE A 6 -51.48 22.22 -19.81
CA ILE A 6 -50.30 21.49 -19.34
C ILE A 6 -50.77 20.13 -18.84
N ALA A 7 -50.50 19.09 -19.63
CA ALA A 7 -50.61 17.71 -19.19
C ALA A 7 -49.35 17.34 -18.39
N LEU A 8 -49.54 17.13 -17.09
CA LEU A 8 -48.60 16.44 -16.21
C LEU A 8 -48.55 14.96 -16.63
N LEU A 9 -47.42 14.50 -17.15
CA LEU A 9 -47.04 13.08 -17.15
C LEU A 9 -45.56 12.92 -16.78
N SER A 10 -45.40 12.28 -15.64
CA SER A 10 -44.21 11.74 -14.99
C SER A 10 -43.39 10.79 -15.88
N ILE A 11 -42.05 10.88 -15.79
CA ILE A 11 -41.19 9.69 -15.76
C ILE A 11 -40.13 9.86 -14.68
N SER A 12 -40.38 9.16 -13.58
CA SER A 12 -39.42 8.71 -12.60
C SER A 12 -38.33 7.84 -13.24
N GLY A 13 -37.08 7.98 -12.78
CA GLY A 13 -36.12 6.88 -12.75
C GLY A 13 -35.08 6.82 -13.88
N ILE A 14 -33.88 7.29 -13.56
CA ILE A 14 -32.63 6.62 -13.95
C ILE A 14 -31.90 6.35 -12.63
N ILE A 15 -32.26 5.26 -11.95
CA ILE A 15 -31.51 3.99 -11.93
C ILE A 15 -30.13 4.18 -11.28
N GLY A 16 -30.07 3.83 -9.99
CA GLY A 16 -28.84 3.64 -9.24
C GLY A 16 -28.02 2.47 -9.78
N LEU A 17 -27.17 2.75 -10.76
CA LEU A 17 -26.13 1.85 -11.28
C LEU A 17 -24.75 2.52 -11.25
N GLY A 18 -24.50 3.38 -10.26
CA GLY A 18 -23.23 4.08 -10.10
C GLY A 18 -22.32 3.55 -8.98
N SER A 19 -22.84 2.82 -7.99
CA SER A 19 -22.05 2.58 -6.78
C SER A 19 -21.22 1.28 -6.84
N GLY A 20 -21.76 0.22 -7.45
CA GLY A 20 -21.12 -1.10 -7.45
C GLY A 20 -19.90 -1.22 -8.35
N ALA A 21 -19.98 -0.69 -9.57
CA ALA A 21 -18.87 -0.74 -10.54
C ALA A 21 -17.69 0.14 -10.10
N PHE A 22 -17.97 1.35 -9.59
CA PHE A 22 -16.94 2.24 -9.05
C PHE A 22 -16.29 1.65 -7.79
N TYR A 23 -17.07 1.01 -6.90
CA TYR A 23 -16.52 0.33 -5.73
C TYR A 23 -15.60 -0.83 -6.12
N PHE A 24 -16.01 -1.67 -7.06
CA PHE A 24 -15.19 -2.79 -7.53
C PHE A 24 -13.89 -2.33 -8.21
N LEU A 25 -13.97 -1.34 -9.10
CA LEU A 25 -12.79 -0.74 -9.75
C LEU A 25 -11.84 -0.09 -8.75
N SER A 26 -12.38 0.63 -7.75
CA SER A 26 -11.56 1.24 -6.69
C SER A 26 -10.81 0.20 -5.86
N LYS A 27 -11.45 -0.94 -5.56
CA LYS A 27 -10.84 -2.03 -4.79
C LYS A 27 -9.75 -2.76 -5.58
N GLN A 28 -9.95 -2.97 -6.88
CA GLN A 28 -8.96 -3.57 -7.76
C GLN A 28 -7.73 -2.67 -7.90
N ASN A 29 -7.95 -1.37 -8.16
CA ASN A 29 -6.89 -0.37 -8.23
C ASN A 29 -6.15 -0.26 -6.88
N GLU A 30 -6.86 -0.29 -5.76
CA GLU A 30 -6.26 -0.28 -4.42
C GLU A 30 -5.36 -1.49 -4.17
N THR A 31 -5.80 -2.68 -4.58
CA THR A 31 -5.02 -3.92 -4.45
C THR A 31 -3.76 -3.86 -5.32
N GLU A 32 -3.88 -3.36 -6.55
CA GLU A 32 -2.78 -3.23 -7.50
C GLU A 32 -1.75 -2.18 -7.05
N THR A 33 -2.20 -0.99 -6.66
CA THR A 33 -1.32 0.07 -6.15
C THR A 33 -0.57 -0.39 -4.90
N ARG A 34 -1.26 -1.01 -3.94
CA ARG A 34 -0.62 -1.56 -2.75
C ARG A 34 0.42 -2.63 -3.14
N SER A 35 0.07 -3.53 -4.05
CA SER A 35 0.98 -4.55 -4.58
C SER A 35 2.23 -3.95 -5.22
N ASN A 36 2.11 -2.83 -5.94
CA ASN A 36 3.25 -2.16 -6.56
C ASN A 36 4.19 -1.50 -5.53
N ILE A 37 3.63 -0.85 -4.51
CA ILE A 37 4.40 -0.28 -3.40
C ILE A 37 5.11 -1.42 -2.65
N ASP A 38 4.37 -2.47 -2.28
CA ASP A 38 4.88 -3.62 -1.53
C ASP A 38 6.05 -4.28 -2.29
N ARG A 39 5.86 -4.58 -3.58
CA ARG A 39 6.88 -5.17 -4.45
C ARG A 39 8.16 -4.33 -4.55
N TRP A 40 8.04 -3.01 -4.69
CA TRP A 40 9.22 -2.14 -4.79
C TRP A 40 10.12 -2.25 -3.55
N PHE A 41 9.50 -2.25 -2.37
CA PHE A 41 10.23 -2.36 -1.11
C PHE A 41 10.72 -3.79 -0.83
N GLU A 42 9.98 -4.82 -1.21
CA GLU A 42 10.43 -6.22 -1.16
C GLU A 42 11.72 -6.40 -1.96
N GLU A 43 11.82 -5.82 -3.16
CA GLU A 43 13.05 -5.84 -3.97
C GLU A 43 14.22 -5.16 -3.25
N LYS A 44 14.01 -3.99 -2.63
CA LYS A 44 15.08 -3.29 -1.89
C LYS A 44 15.48 -4.01 -0.62
N LEU A 45 14.51 -4.57 0.10
CA LEU A 45 14.74 -5.32 1.32
C LEU A 45 15.49 -6.63 1.00
N ALA A 46 15.11 -7.32 -0.09
CA ALA A 46 15.77 -8.54 -0.52
C ALA A 46 17.27 -8.33 -0.77
N ILE A 47 17.64 -7.25 -1.47
CA ILE A 47 19.05 -6.90 -1.71
C ILE A 47 19.78 -6.70 -0.37
N SER A 48 19.17 -5.97 0.56
CA SER A 48 19.80 -5.72 1.87
C SER A 48 19.88 -6.96 2.75
N LEU A 49 18.93 -7.87 2.66
CA LEU A 49 18.90 -9.09 3.48
C LEU A 49 19.81 -10.18 2.92
N ALA A 50 19.90 -10.32 1.60
CA ALA A 50 20.77 -11.29 0.94
C ALA A 50 22.22 -11.23 1.45
N GLU A 51 22.79 -10.03 1.53
CA GLU A 51 24.14 -9.82 2.07
C GLU A 51 24.24 -10.20 3.56
N LYS A 52 23.21 -9.93 4.36
CA LYS A 52 23.21 -10.21 5.80
C LYS A 52 23.04 -11.69 6.13
N LEU A 53 22.30 -12.40 5.29
CA LEU A 53 21.93 -13.80 5.49
C LEU A 53 22.89 -14.78 4.82
N ASP A 54 23.81 -14.27 3.99
CA ASP A 54 24.64 -15.05 3.08
C ASP A 54 23.77 -15.94 2.17
N GLU A 55 22.73 -15.34 1.59
CA GLU A 55 21.73 -15.99 0.74
C GLU A 55 21.60 -15.29 -0.60
N SER A 56 21.00 -15.94 -1.59
CA SER A 56 20.76 -15.30 -2.88
C SER A 56 19.63 -14.26 -2.81
N THR A 57 19.82 -13.09 -3.44
CA THR A 57 18.78 -12.06 -3.53
C THR A 57 17.48 -12.60 -4.13
N THR A 58 17.57 -13.51 -5.09
CA THR A 58 16.40 -14.11 -5.75
C THR A 58 15.59 -14.98 -4.79
N GLU A 59 16.24 -15.83 -3.98
CA GLU A 59 15.54 -16.68 -3.01
C GLU A 59 14.96 -15.86 -1.86
N VAL A 60 15.69 -14.85 -1.39
CA VAL A 60 15.17 -13.92 -0.38
C VAL A 60 13.96 -13.15 -0.92
N LEU A 61 14.03 -12.64 -2.15
CA LEU A 61 12.90 -11.95 -2.78
C LEU A 61 11.69 -12.87 -2.95
N ALA A 62 11.89 -14.10 -3.46
CA ALA A 62 10.81 -15.07 -3.59
C ALA A 62 10.15 -15.37 -2.23
N THR A 63 10.96 -15.48 -1.17
CA THR A 63 10.48 -15.70 0.20
C THR A 63 9.66 -14.50 0.70
N LEU A 64 10.14 -13.27 0.48
CA LEU A 64 9.41 -12.04 0.80
C LEU A 64 8.12 -11.89 -0.01
N GLN A 65 8.03 -12.53 -1.18
CA GLN A 65 6.83 -12.58 -2.04
C GLN A 65 5.91 -13.78 -1.72
N GLY A 66 6.20 -14.52 -0.65
CA GLY A 66 5.34 -15.59 -0.13
C GLY A 66 5.63 -16.99 -0.68
N VAL A 67 6.71 -17.18 -1.45
CA VAL A 67 7.18 -18.53 -1.79
C VAL A 67 7.72 -19.18 -0.52
N SER A 68 7.15 -20.32 -0.15
CA SER A 68 7.53 -21.02 1.08
C SER A 68 9.00 -21.45 1.07
N ASN A 69 9.80 -20.82 1.91
CA ASN A 69 11.17 -21.22 2.22
C ASN A 69 11.41 -21.09 3.74
N PRO A 70 11.19 -22.17 4.52
CA PRO A 70 11.29 -22.13 5.98
C PRO A 70 12.67 -21.71 6.47
N ILE A 71 13.74 -22.11 5.77
CA ILE A 71 15.13 -21.82 6.18
C ILE A 71 15.39 -20.32 6.11
N ILE A 72 15.07 -19.67 4.98
CA ILE A 72 15.24 -18.22 4.83
C ILE A 72 14.27 -17.46 5.74
N THR A 73 13.03 -17.95 5.89
CA THR A 73 12.04 -17.34 6.78
C THR A 73 12.53 -17.29 8.22
N ASP A 74 13.05 -18.40 8.74
CA ASP A 74 13.55 -18.46 10.12
C ASP A 74 14.80 -17.58 10.28
N LYS A 75 15.72 -17.58 9.31
CA LYS A 75 16.85 -16.65 9.26
C LYS A 75 16.41 -15.18 9.31
N ILE A 76 15.37 -14.79 8.57
CA ILE A 76 14.82 -13.43 8.59
C ILE A 76 14.22 -13.10 9.96
N ARG A 77 13.44 -14.01 10.55
CA ARG A 77 12.83 -13.85 11.88
C ARG A 77 13.86 -13.71 12.99
N GLU A 78 15.00 -14.38 12.87
CA GLU A 78 16.10 -14.29 13.84
C GLU A 78 16.84 -12.95 13.82
N ILE A 79 16.67 -12.13 12.78
CA ILE A 79 17.38 -10.86 12.66
C ILE A 79 16.47 -9.62 12.64
N ILE A 80 15.23 -9.73 12.18
CA ILE A 80 14.27 -8.63 12.13
C ILE A 80 13.44 -8.60 13.42
N ASP A 81 13.40 -7.43 14.05
CA ASP A 81 12.53 -7.15 15.20
C ASP A 81 11.17 -6.59 14.73
N SER A 82 11.21 -5.55 13.89
CA SER A 82 9.97 -4.96 13.36
C SER A 82 10.17 -4.30 12.01
N ALA A 83 9.09 -4.16 11.24
CA ALA A 83 9.07 -3.45 9.97
C ALA A 83 7.88 -2.49 9.91
N ARG A 84 8.11 -1.27 9.42
CA ARG A 84 7.10 -0.19 9.38
C ARG A 84 7.17 0.61 8.08
N LEU A 85 6.01 0.84 7.49
CA LEU A 85 5.79 1.79 6.41
C LEU A 85 5.41 3.15 6.98
N ASN A 86 6.15 4.18 6.61
CA ASN A 86 5.82 5.56 6.92
C ASN A 86 5.52 6.31 5.63
N PHE A 87 4.34 6.91 5.56
CA PHE A 87 3.89 7.79 4.50
C PHE A 87 3.98 9.22 5.02
N THR A 88 4.73 10.08 4.34
CA THR A 88 4.97 11.47 4.74
C THR A 88 4.58 12.41 3.60
N ARG A 89 3.67 13.34 3.87
CA ARG A 89 3.42 14.48 2.97
C ARG A 89 4.63 15.40 2.99
N GLU A 90 5.28 15.57 1.85
CA GLU A 90 6.33 16.56 1.72
C GLU A 90 5.72 17.96 1.53
N LYS A 91 6.55 19.00 1.38
CA LYS A 91 6.06 20.39 1.27
C LYS A 91 5.26 20.64 0.00
N SER A 92 5.47 19.82 -1.03
CA SER A 92 4.64 19.76 -2.23
C SER A 92 3.42 18.90 -1.93
N ILE A 93 2.22 19.39 -2.24
CA ILE A 93 0.96 18.68 -1.93
C ILE A 93 0.83 17.35 -2.70
N ASP A 94 1.54 17.23 -3.82
CA ASP A 94 1.44 16.09 -4.71
C ASP A 94 2.51 15.02 -4.44
N ASP A 95 3.54 15.31 -3.64
CA ASP A 95 4.66 14.40 -3.40
C ASP A 95 4.56 13.74 -2.02
N ILE A 96 4.46 12.40 -2.04
CA ILE A 96 4.41 11.58 -0.85
C ILE A 96 5.67 10.75 -0.77
N LYS A 97 6.44 10.97 0.29
CA LYS A 97 7.56 10.11 0.62
C LYS A 97 7.05 8.89 1.37
N ILE A 98 7.28 7.72 0.80
CA ILE A 98 7.02 6.43 1.43
C ILE A 98 8.36 5.85 1.86
N SER A 99 8.47 5.43 3.12
CA SER A 99 9.69 4.79 3.63
C SER A 99 9.38 3.49 4.38
N LEU A 100 10.15 2.46 4.07
CA LEU A 100 10.20 1.24 4.85
C LEU A 100 11.35 1.36 5.84
N ASN A 101 11.03 1.21 7.12
CA ASN A 101 11.97 1.18 8.22
C ASN A 101 11.92 -0.22 8.83
N VAL A 102 13.06 -0.91 8.87
CA VAL A 102 13.22 -2.24 9.44
C VAL A 102 14.20 -2.13 10.60
N ASP A 103 13.72 -2.46 11.80
CA ASP A 103 14.51 -2.53 13.01
C ASP A 103 15.03 -3.97 13.16
N TYR A 104 16.34 -4.12 13.38
CA TYR A 104 16.97 -5.42 13.61
C TYR A 104 17.16 -5.68 15.10
N ILE A 105 17.14 -6.96 15.50
CA ILE A 105 17.29 -7.39 16.90
C ILE A 105 18.62 -6.93 17.52
N ASN A 106 19.66 -6.77 16.70
CA ASN A 106 20.98 -6.28 17.14
C ASN A 106 21.05 -4.75 17.36
N GLY A 107 19.91 -4.04 17.27
CA GLY A 107 19.80 -2.59 17.46
C GLY A 107 20.21 -1.75 16.25
N LYS A 108 20.60 -2.37 15.12
CA LYS A 108 20.79 -1.66 13.85
C LYS A 108 19.44 -1.50 13.14
N SER A 109 19.37 -0.59 12.17
CA SER A 109 18.19 -0.44 11.32
C SER A 109 18.57 -0.40 9.84
N PHE A 110 17.59 -0.72 9.01
CA PHE A 110 17.59 -0.49 7.57
C PHE A 110 16.44 0.46 7.25
N SER A 111 16.69 1.44 6.39
CA SER A 111 15.67 2.36 5.92
C SER A 111 15.87 2.61 4.44
N VAL A 112 14.79 2.49 3.68
CA VAL A 112 14.75 2.84 2.26
C VAL A 112 13.48 3.64 1.98
N ALA A 113 13.56 4.60 1.06
CA ALA A 113 12.45 5.48 0.74
C ALA A 113 12.31 5.71 -0.76
N THR A 114 11.10 6.05 -1.17
CA THR A 114 10.73 6.40 -2.54
C THR A 114 9.65 7.49 -2.50
N ASN A 115 9.55 8.26 -3.59
CA ASN A 115 8.55 9.31 -3.73
C ASN A 115 7.48 8.84 -4.72
N TRP A 116 6.23 9.06 -4.34
CA TRP A 116 5.04 8.70 -5.12
C TRP A 116 4.12 9.89 -5.20
N ASN A 117 3.36 9.98 -6.29
CA ASN A 117 2.34 11.01 -6.40
C ASN A 117 1.16 10.69 -5.46
N TRP A 118 0.51 11.74 -4.94
CA TRP A 118 -0.71 11.62 -4.14
C TRP A 118 -1.74 10.68 -4.77
N ASP A 119 -1.99 10.80 -6.08
CA ASP A 119 -2.99 9.99 -6.79
C ASP A 119 -2.59 8.53 -6.99
N GLU A 120 -1.30 8.23 -6.89
CA GLU A 120 -0.74 6.87 -6.92
C GLU A 120 -0.78 6.19 -5.55
N LEU A 121 -1.34 6.83 -4.51
CA LEU A 121 -1.52 6.18 -3.22
C LEU A 121 -2.80 5.33 -3.14
N PRO A 122 -2.78 4.23 -2.36
CA PRO A 122 -3.99 3.49 -2.02
C PRO A 122 -5.06 4.41 -1.44
N GLN A 123 -6.32 4.19 -1.84
CA GLN A 123 -7.44 5.04 -1.43
C GLN A 123 -7.61 5.07 0.10
N THR A 124 -7.37 3.94 0.78
CA THR A 124 -7.36 3.87 2.25
C THR A 124 -6.36 4.84 2.88
N ILE A 125 -5.13 4.90 2.38
CA ILE A 125 -4.08 5.81 2.86
C ILE A 125 -4.46 7.27 2.60
N ARG A 126 -4.91 7.59 1.39
CA ARG A 126 -5.40 8.95 1.05
C ARG A 126 -6.54 9.39 1.97
N SER A 127 -7.53 8.52 2.16
CA SER A 127 -8.71 8.78 2.98
C SER A 127 -8.32 9.04 4.43
N GLU A 128 -7.33 8.32 4.95
CA GLU A 128 -6.86 8.51 6.30
C GLU A 128 -6.11 9.82 6.51
N PHE A 129 -5.25 10.19 5.55
CA PHE A 129 -4.60 11.50 5.56
C PHE A 129 -5.63 12.65 5.57
N ILE A 130 -6.74 12.51 4.83
CA ILE A 130 -7.84 13.49 4.83
C ILE A 130 -8.58 13.49 6.18
N LYS A 131 -8.84 12.31 6.76
CA LYS A 131 -9.59 12.19 8.02
C LYS A 131 -8.80 12.64 9.25
N SER A 132 -7.50 12.35 9.28
CA SER A 132 -6.65 12.62 10.44
C SER A 132 -6.02 14.01 10.44
N ASP A 133 -6.02 14.69 9.28
CA ASP A 133 -5.27 15.93 9.04
C ASP A 133 -3.77 15.83 9.41
N SER A 134 -3.23 14.60 9.41
CA SER A 134 -1.83 14.34 9.73
C SER A 134 -0.95 14.57 8.49
N ASN A 135 0.31 14.94 8.73
CA ASN A 135 1.35 14.95 7.70
C ASN A 135 2.09 13.61 7.59
N ILE A 136 1.91 12.73 8.57
CA ILE A 136 2.58 11.43 8.64
C ILE A 136 1.57 10.35 9.01
N LEU A 137 1.56 9.25 8.26
CA LEU A 137 0.88 8.03 8.62
C LEU A 137 1.90 6.91 8.75
N SER A 138 1.80 6.14 9.84
CA SER A 138 2.66 4.97 10.07
C SER A 138 1.83 3.70 10.09
N ARG A 139 2.35 2.64 9.47
CA ARG A 139 1.72 1.32 9.39
C ARG A 139 2.72 0.21 9.66
N PRO A 140 2.32 -0.84 10.40
CA PRO A 140 3.10 -2.06 10.43
C PRO A 140 3.20 -2.63 9.02
N TRP A 141 4.41 -3.08 8.65
CA TRP A 141 4.63 -3.92 7.48
C TRP A 141 4.57 -5.37 7.94
N TYR A 142 3.69 -6.16 7.34
CA TYR A 142 3.59 -7.59 7.64
C TYR A 142 4.28 -8.41 6.57
N PHE A 143 5.06 -9.39 6.98
CA PHE A 143 5.62 -10.39 6.08
C PHE A 143 4.54 -11.40 5.68
N PRO A 144 4.71 -12.10 4.53
CA PRO A 144 3.72 -13.08 4.06
C PRO A 144 3.40 -14.18 5.07
N TRP A 145 4.37 -14.54 5.91
CA TRP A 145 4.25 -15.58 6.94
C TRP A 145 3.68 -15.08 8.28
N ASP A 146 3.44 -13.77 8.45
CA ASP A 146 2.85 -13.23 9.68
C ASP A 146 1.33 -13.48 9.75
N ASN A 147 0.72 -13.77 8.59
CA ASN A 147 -0.72 -14.02 8.45
C ASN A 147 -1.04 -15.53 8.32
N GLN A 148 -0.09 -16.41 8.61
CA GLN A 148 -0.23 -17.87 8.52
C GLN A 148 -0.52 -18.51 9.87
#